data_AF-H3RK25-F1
#
_entry.id   AF-H3RK25-F1
#
_cell.length_a   1.000
_cell.length_b   1.000
_cell.length_c   1.000
_cell.angle_alpha   90.00
_cell.angle_beta   90.00
_cell.angle_gamma   90.00
#
_symmetry.space_group_name_H-M   'P 1'
#
loop_
_entity.id
_entity.type
_entity.pdbx_description
1 polymer ?
#
loop_
_entity_poly.entity_id
_entity_poly.type
_entity_poly.pdbx_seq_one_letter_code
_entity_poly.pdbx_strand_id
1 'polypeptide(L)'
;MKGKDINLSIDLTQCFDRENNIKGTMRGGMKITSYLIRPDGSLAFSDMHQTVNNKDKPQVQFLRYRSKDENTIGFSMRTFTLPDWKPYGNPAQYECAINKGIVFYSHDQD
;
A
#
# COMPACT_ATOMS: atom_id res chain seq x y z
N MET A 1 -11.00 16.98 13.08
CA MET A 1 -9.65 16.57 12.61
C MET A 1 -9.30 17.47 11.43
N LYS A 2 -8.11 18.08 11.40
CA LYS A 2 -7.64 18.80 10.21
C LYS A 2 -7.00 17.77 9.28
N GLY A 3 -7.37 17.75 8.00
CA GLY A 3 -6.76 16.85 7.02
C GLY A 3 -5.33 17.29 6.75
N LYS A 4 -4.34 16.47 7.14
CA LYS A 4 -2.93 16.74 6.88
C LYS A 4 -2.50 16.11 5.56
N ASP A 5 -1.59 16.77 4.86
CA ASP A 5 -0.88 16.18 3.73
C ASP A 5 0.16 15.18 4.24
N ILE A 6 -0.11 13.90 3.99
CA ILE A 6 0.76 12.80 4.42
C ILE A 6 1.39 12.14 3.19
N ASN A 7 2.72 12.05 3.19
CA ASN A 7 3.47 11.23 2.26
C ASN A 7 3.94 9.95 2.94
N LEU A 8 4.22 8.95 2.12
CA LEU A 8 4.63 7.63 2.55
C LEU A 8 5.84 7.18 1.74
N SER A 9 6.85 6.63 2.41
CA SER A 9 7.84 5.75 1.77
C SER A 9 7.57 4.31 2.15
N ILE A 10 7.82 3.40 1.20
CA ILE A 10 7.58 1.96 1.34
C ILE A 10 8.85 1.24 0.90
N ASP A 11 9.37 0.38 1.77
CA ASP A 11 10.40 -0.59 1.46
C ASP A 11 9.89 -2.00 1.77
N LEU A 12 9.30 -2.67 0.76
CA LEU A 12 8.76 -4.02 0.93
C LEU A 12 9.86 -5.07 1.15
N THR A 13 11.14 -4.75 0.93
CA THR A 13 12.26 -5.64 1.31
C THR A 13 12.37 -5.82 2.82
N GLN A 14 11.77 -4.89 3.59
CA GLN A 14 11.65 -4.95 5.04
C GLN A 14 10.29 -5.50 5.51
N CYS A 15 9.42 -5.89 4.59
CA CYS A 15 8.09 -6.44 4.88
C CYS A 15 8.04 -7.93 4.58
N PHE A 16 7.09 -8.62 5.21
CA PHE A 16 7.02 -10.08 5.16
C PHE A 16 5.61 -10.60 4.90
N ASP A 17 5.48 -11.52 3.97
CA ASP A 17 4.28 -12.34 3.81
C ASP A 17 4.40 -13.53 4.78
N ARG A 18 3.65 -13.46 5.89
CA ARG A 18 3.69 -14.49 6.94
C ARG A 18 3.12 -15.82 6.49
N GLU A 19 2.17 -15.80 5.57
CA GLU A 19 1.46 -17.00 5.10
C GLU A 19 2.35 -17.79 4.16
N ASN A 20 3.00 -17.10 3.21
CA ASN A 20 3.84 -17.74 2.20
C ASN A 20 5.33 -17.76 2.56
N ASN A 21 5.73 -17.14 3.67
CA ASN A 21 7.11 -17.04 4.14
C ASN A 21 8.07 -16.35 3.14
N ILE A 22 7.60 -15.27 2.50
CA ILE A 22 8.32 -14.54 1.44
C ILE A 22 8.52 -13.07 1.83
N LYS A 23 9.69 -12.52 1.49
CA LYS A 23 9.97 -11.07 1.58
C LYS A 23 9.52 -10.35 0.32
N GLY A 24 9.00 -9.13 0.48
CA GLY A 24 8.78 -8.26 -0.67
C GLY A 24 10.09 -7.83 -1.34
N THR A 25 9.98 -7.34 -2.57
CA THR A 25 11.15 -6.92 -3.38
C THR A 25 11.07 -5.47 -3.84
N MET A 26 9.92 -4.81 -3.67
CA MET A 26 9.65 -3.50 -4.23
C MET A 26 9.93 -2.37 -3.23
N ARG A 27 10.34 -1.21 -3.74
CA ARG A 27 10.44 0.05 -3.01
C ARG A 27 9.67 1.12 -3.75
N GLY A 28 9.10 2.07 -3.02
CA GLY A 28 8.33 3.16 -3.62
C GLY A 28 7.88 4.19 -2.60
N GLY A 29 6.96 5.04 -3.01
CA GLY A 29 6.34 6.03 -2.15
C GLY A 29 5.10 6.63 -2.81
N MET A 30 4.29 7.32 -2.00
CA MET A 30 3.06 7.94 -2.47
C MET A 30 2.59 9.04 -1.54
N LYS A 31 1.76 9.95 -2.06
CA LYS A 31 0.96 10.86 -1.25
C LYS A 31 -0.38 10.18 -0.91
N ILE A 32 -0.75 10.17 0.36
CA ILE A 32 -2.06 9.66 0.80
C ILE A 32 -3.10 10.74 0.49
N THR A 33 -3.97 10.47 -0.48
CA THR A 33 -5.02 11.40 -0.90
C THR A 33 -6.30 11.25 -0.09
N SER A 34 -6.53 10.08 0.52
CA SER A 34 -7.69 9.80 1.34
C SER A 34 -7.38 8.70 2.36
N TYR A 35 -7.97 8.80 3.55
CA TYR A 35 -7.83 7.80 4.61
C TYR A 35 -9.07 7.77 5.49
N LEU A 36 -9.22 6.66 6.21
CA LEU A 36 -10.24 6.45 7.23
C LEU A 36 -9.56 6.08 8.54
N ILE A 37 -9.98 6.74 9.62
CA ILE A 37 -9.78 6.23 10.99
C ILE A 37 -11.08 5.52 11.37
N ARG A 38 -10.98 4.21 11.63
CA ARG A 38 -12.14 3.37 11.97
C ARG A 38 -12.50 3.52 13.46
N PRO A 39 -13.71 3.08 13.89
CA PRO A 39 -14.11 3.18 15.29
C PRO A 39 -13.17 2.48 16.28
N ASP A 40 -12.45 1.46 15.83
CA ASP A 40 -11.41 0.74 16.60
C ASP A 40 -10.06 1.47 16.63
N GLY A 41 -9.98 2.69 16.10
CA GLY A 41 -8.75 3.47 15.98
C GLY A 41 -7.85 3.07 14.81
N SER A 42 -8.17 2.01 14.07
CA SER A 42 -7.32 1.56 12.97
C SER A 42 -7.36 2.51 11.76
N LEU A 43 -6.18 2.78 11.21
CA LEU A 43 -6.00 3.54 9.97
C LEU A 43 -6.22 2.63 8.76
N ALA A 44 -6.93 3.11 7.76
CA ALA A 44 -7.03 2.46 6.46
C ALA A 44 -6.96 3.49 5.32
N PHE A 45 -6.21 3.17 4.28
CA PHE A 45 -6.15 3.96 3.06
C PHE A 45 -5.86 3.07 1.85
N SER A 46 -6.04 3.61 0.66
CA SER A 46 -5.78 2.90 -0.58
C SER A 46 -5.32 3.84 -1.67
N ASP A 47 -4.69 3.26 -2.68
CA ASP A 47 -4.33 3.94 -3.91
C ASP A 47 -4.66 3.06 -5.11
N MET A 48 -4.77 3.70 -6.27
CA MET A 48 -4.97 3.06 -7.55
C MET A 48 -3.88 3.50 -8.51
N HIS A 49 -3.07 2.53 -8.98
CA HIS A 49 -2.02 2.79 -9.94
C HIS A 49 -2.35 2.15 -11.29
N GLN A 50 -2.65 2.97 -12.29
CA GLN A 50 -2.81 2.52 -13.67
C GLN A 50 -1.45 2.50 -14.36
N THR A 51 -1.17 1.42 -15.08
CA THR A 51 0.11 1.22 -15.77
C THR A 51 -0.05 0.22 -16.91
N VAL A 52 1.05 -0.09 -17.60
CA VAL A 52 1.12 -1.18 -18.58
C VAL A 52 1.95 -2.34 -18.04
N ASN A 53 1.62 -3.56 -18.43
CA ASN A 53 2.44 -4.72 -18.13
C ASN A 53 3.60 -4.90 -19.13
N ASN A 54 4.45 -5.91 -18.92
CA ASN A 54 5.59 -6.21 -19.80
C ASN A 54 5.23 -6.63 -21.24
N LYS A 55 3.93 -6.69 -21.58
CA LYS A 55 3.40 -6.96 -22.93
C LYS A 55 2.66 -5.74 -23.50
N ASP A 56 2.89 -4.56 -22.95
CA ASP A 56 2.26 -3.29 -23.31
C ASP A 56 0.73 -3.31 -23.22
N LYS A 57 0.17 -4.14 -22.32
CA LYS A 57 -1.28 -4.17 -22.08
C LYS A 57 -1.64 -3.34 -20.84
N PRO A 58 -2.66 -2.47 -20.93
CA PRO A 58 -3.13 -1.70 -19.80
C PRO A 58 -3.58 -2.58 -18.62
N GLN A 59 -3.22 -2.16 -17.42
CA GLN A 59 -3.61 -2.79 -16.17
C GLN A 59 -3.79 -1.74 -15.06
N VAL A 60 -4.42 -2.15 -13.98
CA VAL A 60 -4.59 -1.33 -12.78
C VAL A 60 -4.25 -2.14 -11.54
N GLN A 61 -3.55 -1.50 -10.61
CA GLN A 61 -3.18 -2.05 -9.32
C GLN A 61 -3.97 -1.34 -8.24
N PHE A 62 -4.66 -2.10 -7.40
CA PHE A 62 -5.27 -1.59 -6.16
C PHE A 62 -4.36 -1.90 -5.00
N LEU A 63 -3.81 -0.85 -4.40
CA LEU A 63 -2.91 -0.90 -3.26
C LEU A 63 -3.73 -0.55 -2.03
N ARG A 64 -3.72 -1.41 -1.01
CA ARG A 64 -4.51 -1.22 0.22
C ARG A 64 -3.61 -1.35 1.44
N TYR A 65 -3.79 -0.42 2.36
CA TYR A 65 -3.04 -0.33 3.60
C TYR A 65 -4.01 -0.27 4.77
N ARG A 66 -3.75 -1.09 5.79
CA ARG A 66 -4.53 -1.07 7.02
C ARG A 66 -3.63 -1.32 8.22
N SER A 67 -3.73 -0.50 9.26
CA SER A 67 -3.05 -0.79 10.52
C SER A 67 -3.64 -2.06 11.13
N LYS A 68 -2.76 -3.00 11.49
CA LYS A 68 -3.12 -4.22 12.23
C LYS A 68 -3.09 -3.94 13.73
N ASP A 69 -2.13 -3.12 14.15
CA ASP A 69 -1.91 -2.61 15.49
C ASP A 69 -1.20 -1.26 15.38
N GLU A 70 -0.71 -0.72 16.49
CA GLU A 70 -0.02 0.58 16.56
C GLU A 70 1.31 0.63 15.82
N ASN A 71 1.93 -0.53 15.55
CA ASN A 71 3.29 -0.64 15.02
C ASN A 71 3.35 -1.35 13.65
N THR A 72 2.24 -1.89 13.18
CA THR A 72 2.21 -2.77 11.99
C THR A 72 1.12 -2.35 11.02
N ILE A 73 1.48 -2.28 9.74
CA ILE A 73 0.54 -2.10 8.63
C ILE A 73 0.54 -3.34 7.75
N GLY A 74 -0.67 -3.84 7.47
CA GLY A 74 -0.91 -4.76 6.38
C GLY A 74 -0.96 -4.01 5.06
N PHE A 75 -0.11 -4.41 4.12
CA PHE A 75 -0.17 -4.03 2.72
C PHE A 75 -0.78 -5.16 1.91
N SER A 76 -1.65 -4.84 0.96
CA SER A 76 -2.06 -5.79 -0.08
C SER A 76 -2.16 -5.11 -1.43
N MET A 77 -1.87 -5.88 -2.48
CA MET A 77 -1.97 -5.45 -3.86
C MET A 77 -2.75 -6.47 -4.67
N ARG A 78 -3.71 -5.98 -5.46
CA ARG A 78 -4.40 -6.77 -6.48
C ARG A 78 -4.30 -6.07 -7.82
N THR A 79 -3.91 -6.81 -8.85
CA THR A 79 -3.77 -6.31 -10.21
C THR A 79 -4.90 -6.84 -11.07
N PHE A 80 -5.44 -5.99 -11.94
CA PHE A 80 -6.48 -6.35 -12.90
C PHE A 80 -6.08 -5.86 -14.30
N THR A 81 -6.38 -6.65 -15.33
CA THR A 81 -6.27 -6.22 -16.73
C THR A 81 -7.35 -5.19 -17.05
N LEU A 82 -7.08 -4.31 -18.02
CA LEU A 82 -8.06 -3.39 -18.58
C LEU A 82 -8.27 -3.70 -20.07
N PRO A 83 -9.49 -3.52 -20.61
CA PRO A 83 -10.68 -2.98 -19.94
C PRO A 83 -11.56 -4.06 -19.26
N ASP A 84 -11.17 -5.33 -19.30
CA ASP A 84 -12.02 -6.45 -18.88
C ASP A 84 -12.02 -6.73 -17.37
N TRP A 85 -11.20 -6.01 -16.59
CA TRP A 85 -11.11 -6.10 -15.12
C TRP A 85 -10.89 -7.52 -14.61
N LYS A 86 -10.15 -8.35 -15.35
CA LYS A 86 -9.82 -9.70 -14.90
C LYS A 86 -8.61 -9.69 -13.98
N PRO A 87 -8.59 -10.48 -12.88
CA PRO A 87 -7.41 -10.61 -12.05
C PRO A 87 -6.18 -11.01 -12.87
N TYR A 88 -5.05 -10.38 -12.58
CA TYR A 88 -3.78 -10.62 -13.26
C TYR A 88 -2.66 -10.87 -12.26
N GLY A 89 -1.94 -11.98 -12.44
CA GLY A 89 -0.86 -12.38 -11.54
C GLY A 89 -1.35 -12.78 -10.14
N ASN A 90 -0.38 -13.01 -9.24
CA ASN A 90 -0.68 -13.34 -7.85
C ASN A 90 -0.90 -12.06 -7.04
N PRO A 91 -1.89 -12.05 -6.12
CA PRO A 91 -2.00 -10.96 -5.16
C PRO A 91 -0.75 -10.91 -4.29
N ALA A 92 -0.35 -9.72 -3.87
CA ALA A 92 0.70 -9.54 -2.88
C ALA A 92 0.06 -9.18 -1.53
N GLN A 93 0.60 -9.72 -0.44
CA GLN A 93 0.21 -9.38 0.91
C GLN A 93 1.43 -9.39 1.82
N TYR A 94 1.67 -8.28 2.51
CA TYR A 94 2.83 -8.14 3.40
C TYR A 94 2.43 -7.46 4.71
N GLU A 95 3.08 -7.86 5.80
CA GLU A 95 3.11 -7.11 7.05
C GLU A 95 4.38 -6.26 7.09
N CYS A 96 4.20 -4.97 7.33
CA CYS A 96 5.27 -3.99 7.39
C CYS A 96 5.26 -3.33 8.78
N ALA A 97 6.43 -3.29 9.43
CA ALA A 97 6.61 -2.48 10.62
C ALA A 97 6.64 -0.98 10.24
N ILE A 98 5.90 -0.17 10.98
CA ILE A 98 5.91 1.29 10.89
C ILE A 98 7.30 1.79 11.32
N ASN A 99 7.79 2.85 10.67
CA ASN A 99 9.13 3.42 10.81
C ASN A 99 10.27 2.49 10.36
N LYS A 100 9.96 1.40 9.65
CA LYS A 100 10.96 0.51 9.04
C LYS A 100 10.62 0.15 7.59
N GLY A 101 9.55 -0.61 7.38
CA GLY A 101 9.09 -0.97 6.03
C GLY A 101 8.13 0.05 5.44
N ILE A 102 7.46 0.82 6.30
CA ILE A 102 6.59 1.93 5.92
C ILE A 102 6.91 3.12 6.82
N VAL A 103 7.18 4.28 6.23
CA VAL A 103 7.49 5.52 6.98
C VAL A 103 6.56 6.63 6.51
N PHE A 104 5.90 7.30 7.45
CA PHE A 104 5.00 8.42 7.19
C PHE A 104 5.73 9.75 7.38
N TYR A 105 5.41 10.71 6.53
CA TYR A 105 5.92 12.07 6.61
C TYR A 105 4.73 13.03 6.53
N SER A 106 4.55 13.86 7.55
CA SER A 106 3.64 15.00 7.46
C SER A 106 4.40 16.24 7.00
N HIS A 107 3.87 16.95 6.01
CA HIS A 107 4.29 18.32 5.80
C HIS A 107 3.53 19.20 6.79
N ASP A 108 4.20 19.62 7.85
CA ASP A 108 3.73 20.75 8.63
C ASP A 108 4.15 22.01 7.86
N GLN A 109 3.16 22.80 7.42
CA GLN A 109 3.42 24.20 7.05
C GLN A 109 3.65 24.93 8.37
N ASP A 110 4.88 25.38 8.60
CA ASP A 110 5.20 26.39 9.63
C ASP A 110 4.35 27.66 9.40
#